data_AF-A0A310S8J9-F1
#
_entry.id   AF-A0A310S8J9-F1
#
_cell.length_a   1.000
_cell.length_b   1.000
_cell.length_c   1.000
_cell.angle_alpha   90.00
_cell.angle_beta   90.00
_cell.angle_gamma   90.00
#
_symmetry.space_group_name_H-M   'P 1'
#
loop_
_entity.id
_entity.type
_entity.pdbx_description
1 polymer ?
#
loop_
_entity_poly.entity_id
_entity_poly.type
_entity_poly.pdbx_seq_one_letter_code
_entity_poly.pdbx_strand_id
1 'polypeptide(L)' 'MLMFCPTCGNVLRVEEALAGLRFACNTCPYIFNIKRRVSNRTYPKLKEVDDVVGGSAAWENVDSTE' A
#
# COMPACT_ATOMS: atom_id res chain seq x y z
N MET A 1 6.01 3.36 -2.29
CA MET A 1 6.81 4.55 -1.95
C MET A 1 8.26 4.10 -1.79
N LEU A 2 9.15 4.64 -2.62
CA LEU A 2 10.59 4.39 -2.48
C LEU A 2 11.17 5.48 -1.58
N MET A 3 12.02 5.09 -0.63
CA MET A 3 12.71 6.01 0.27
C MET A 3 14.20 5.97 -0.05
N PHE A 4 14.83 7.15 -0.11
CA PHE A 4 16.24 7.28 -0.48
C PHE A 4 17.09 7.70 0.70
N CYS A 5 18.33 7.24 0.72
CA CYS A 5 19.31 7.61 1.72
C CYS A 5 19.81 9.04 1.47
N PRO A 6 19.82 9.92 2.50
CA PRO A 6 20.28 11.30 2.32
C PRO A 6 21.79 11.43 2.07
N THR A 7 22.60 10.41 2.41
CA THR A 7 24.05 10.47 2.26
C THR A 7 24.56 9.93 0.93
N CYS A 8 23.99 8.84 0.41
CA CYS A 8 24.45 8.18 -0.82
C CYS A 8 23.40 8.07 -1.93
N GLY A 9 22.17 8.56 -1.72
CA GLY A 9 21.10 8.54 -2.72
C GLY A 9 20.53 7.15 -3.05
N ASN A 10 21.03 6.08 -2.42
CA ASN A 10 20.56 4.71 -2.65
C ASN A 10 19.22 4.43 -1.96
N VAL A 11 18.49 3.45 -2.48
CA VAL A 11 17.21 3.01 -1.92
C VAL A 11 17.42 2.38 -0.54
N LEU A 12 16.63 2.82 0.44
CA LEU A 12 16.62 2.25 1.78
C LEU A 12 15.82 0.95 1.82
N ARG A 13 16.37 -0.08 2.48
CA ARG A 13 15.65 -1.32 2.79
C ARG A 13 15.10 -1.29 4.20
N VAL A 14 14.02 -2.02 4.42
CA VAL A 14 13.49 -2.28 5.77
C VAL A 14 14.21 -3.49 6.33
N GLU A 15 14.76 -3.35 7.53
CA GLU A 15 15.39 -4.42 8.32
C GLU A 15 14.74 -4.50 9.70
N GLU A 16 14.81 -5.69 10.30
CA GLU A 16 14.42 -5.92 11.69
C GLU A 16 15.63 -5.77 12.61
N ALA A 17 15.44 -5.08 13.74
CA ALA A 17 16.44 -4.93 14.79
C ALA A 17 15.80 -5.16 16.16
N LEU A 18 16.63 -5.28 17.20
CA LEU A 18 16.19 -5.52 18.58
C LEU A 18 15.15 -4.50 19.09
N ALA A 19 15.23 -3.25 18.62
CA ALA A 19 14.32 -2.17 19.00
C ALA A 19 13.13 -1.99 18.04
N GLY A 20 12.95 -2.88 17.06
CA GLY A 20 11.89 -2.83 16.05
C GLY A 20 12.41 -2.64 14.62
N LEU A 21 11.51 -2.23 13.72
CA LEU A 21 11.81 -2.04 12.30
C LEU A 21 12.63 -0.76 12.05
N ARG A 22 13.62 -0.86 11.17
CA ARG A 22 14.49 0.26 10.77
C ARG A 22 14.65 0.32 9.25
N PHE A 23 14.82 1.52 8.71
CA PHE A 23 15.29 1.73 7.35
C PHE A 23 16.82 1.79 7.36
N ALA A 24 17.47 0.87 6.66
CA ALA A 24 18.92 0.80 6.54
C ALA A 24 19.35 0.95 5.08
N CYS A 25 20.48 1.63 4.87
CA CYS A 25 21.12 1.64 3.56
C CYS A 25 22.10 0.46 3.43
N ASN A 26 22.17 -0.16 2.26
CA ASN A 26 23.09 -1.28 2.01
C ASN A 26 24.53 -0.83 1.68
N THR A 27 24.74 0.45 1.39
CA THR A 27 26.04 0.98 0.91
C THR A 27 26.70 1.93 1.90
N CYS A 28 25.97 2.45 2.88
CA CYS A 28 26.47 3.37 3.88
C CYS A 28 25.86 3.05 5.25
N PRO A 29 26.47 3.47 6.37
CA PRO A 29 25.99 3.15 7.72
C PRO A 29 24.75 3.95 8.15
N TYR A 30 24.02 4.55 7.20
CA TYR A 30 22.81 5.31 7.50
C TYR A 30 21.68 4.39 7.93
N ILE A 31 21.16 4.65 9.13
CA ILE A 31 20.06 3.90 9.74
C ILE A 31 19.04 4.88 10.26
N PHE A 32 17.76 4.59 10.03
CA PHE A 32 16.64 5.35 10.54
C PHE A 32 15.61 4.42 11.20
N ASN A 33 15.41 4.55 12.51
CA ASN A 33 14.46 3.72 13.25
C ASN A 33 13.02 4.20 13.05
N ILE A 34 12.10 3.29 12.77
CA ILE A 34 10.69 3.60 12.53
C ILE A 34 9.99 3.80 13.88
N LYS A 35 9.80 5.07 14.28
CA LYS A 35 9.16 5.43 15.55
C LYS A 35 7.63 5.46 15.52
N ARG A 36 7.05 5.59 14.32
CA ARG A 36 5.60 5.76 14.11
C ARG A 36 5.13 4.87 12.97
N ARG A 37 3.83 4.55 12.96
CA ARG A 37 3.22 3.79 11.86
C ARG A 37 3.37 4.57 10.55
N VAL A 38 3.96 3.95 9.54
CA VAL A 38 4.06 4.46 8.18
C VAL A 38 3.26 3.55 7.27
N SER A 39 2.33 4.10 6.49
CA SER A 39 1.57 3.36 5.49
C SER A 39 1.50 4.17 4.21
N ASN A 40 1.45 3.48 3.08
CA ASN A 40 1.21 4.08 1.78
C ASN A 40 0.08 3.30 1.11
N ARG A 41 -0.93 4.00 0.60
CA ARG A 41 -2.09 3.41 -0.06
C ARG A 41 -2.18 3.95 -1.48
N THR A 42 -2.20 3.05 -2.44
CA THR A 42 -2.57 3.37 -3.82
C THR A 42 -4.06 3.05 -3.96
N TYR A 43 -4.87 4.03 -4.33
CA TYR A 43 -6.28 3.82 -4.62
C TYR A 43 -6.43 3.56 -6.12
N PRO A 44 -6.56 2.29 -6.55
CA PRO A 44 -6.72 1.98 -7.97
C PRO A 44 -8.06 2.53 -8.46
N LYS A 45 -8.10 2.92 -9.73
CA LYS A 45 -9.38 3.14 -10.40
C LYS A 45 -10.08 1.79 -10.53
N LEU A 46 -11.28 1.69 -9.98
CA LEU A 46 -12.14 0.53 -10.18
C LEU A 46 -12.50 0.47 -11.67
N LYS A 47 -12.65 -0.76 -12.19
CA LYS A 47 -13.22 -0.94 -13.52
C LYS A 47 -14.63 -0.35 -13.54
N GLU A 48 -15.02 0.23 -14.66
CA GLU A 48 -16.42 0.59 -14.88
C GLU A 48 -17.29 -0.66 -14.71
N VAL A 49 -18.42 -0.49 -14.03
CA VAL A 49 -19.41 -1.56 -13.90
C VAL A 49 -19.99 -1.75 -15.29
N ASP A 50 -19.63 -2.85 -15.96
CA ASP A 50 -20.18 -3.19 -17.27
C ASP A 50 -21.71 -3.34 -17.16
N ASP A 51 -22.44 -3.00 -18.23
CA ASP A 51 -23.92 -3.05 -18.32
C ASP A 51 -24.53 -4.43 -17.99
N VAL A 52 -23.71 -5.48 -17.86
CA VAL A 52 -24.11 -6.84 -17.48
C VAL A 52 -24.60 -6.91 -16.02
N VAL A 53 -24.05 -6.08 -15.15
CA VAL A 53 -24.64 -5.81 -13.83
C VAL A 53 -25.63 -4.68 -14.07
N GLY A 54 -26.77 -5.00 -14.68
CA GLY A 54 -27.83 -4.03 -14.91
C GLY A 54 -27.99 -3.17 -13.65
N GLY A 55 -28.09 -1.85 -13.85
CA GLY A 55 -28.01 -0.86 -12.77
C GLY A 55 -29.00 -1.12 -11.62
N SER A 56 -29.11 -0.20 -10.67
CA SER A 56 -29.99 -0.40 -9.49
C SER A 56 -31.41 -0.92 -9.80
N ALA A 57 -31.96 -0.57 -10.98
CA ALA A 57 -33.25 -1.04 -11.47
C ALA A 57 -33.32 -2.54 -11.86
N ALA A 58 -32.20 -3.19 -12.21
CA ALA A 58 -32.19 -4.59 -12.60
C ALA A 58 -32.30 -5.56 -11.41
N TRP A 59 -32.03 -5.08 -10.19
CA TRP A 59 -32.11 -5.86 -8.95
C TRP A 59 -33.42 -5.64 -8.19
N GLU A 60 -34.21 -4.62 -8.55
CA GLU A 60 -35.51 -4.33 -7.91
C GLU A 60 -36.57 -5.40 -8.20
N ASN A 61 -36.42 -6.18 -9.27
CA ASN A 61 -37.40 -7.18 -9.72
C ASN A 61 -36.83 -8.60 -9.81
N VAL A 62 -35.69 -8.87 -9.16
CA VAL A 62 -35.14 -10.23 -9.09
C VAL A 62 -35.85 -10.99 -7.99
N ASP A 63 -36.61 -12.01 -8.37
CA ASP A 63 -37.34 -12.87 -7.44
C ASP A 63 -36.38 -13.49 -6.41
N SER A 64 -36.67 -13.25 -5.13
CA SER A 64 -36.03 -13.95 -4.02
C SER A 64 -36.83 -15.20 -3.72
N THR A 65 -36.24 -16.39 -3.88
CA THR A 65 -36.86 -17.65 -3.44
C THR A 65 -36.65 -17.85 -1.93
N GLU A 66 -37.71 -18.26 -1.21
CA GLU A 66 -37.68 -18.72 0.20
C GLU A 66 -36.80 -19.96 0.42
#